data_AF-A0A817UPH4-F1
#
_entry.id   AF-A0A817UPH4-F1
#
_cell.length_a   1.000
_cell.length_b   1.000
_cell.length_c   1.000
_cell.angle_alpha   90.00
_cell.angle_beta   90.00
_cell.angle_gamma   90.00
#
_symmetry.space_group_name_H-M   'P 1'
#
loop_
_entity.id
_entity.type
_entity.pdbx_description
1 polymer ?
#
loop_
_entity_poly.entity_id
_entity_poly.type
_entity_poly.pdbx_seq_one_letter_code
_entity_poly.pdbx_strand_id
1 'polypeptide(L)'
;MNFLYYFCGSIHYPCFGLTIIIDYQYSYTNITFINYFAALILFSSTSYIQYNVHFVLANLKRSQNEIYPIPYGHWIFDYLSCPNYIAEIFIYCSFLIASHRTSAMAALFIWVFVHQSLSALLNHQWYRRYYRELYPLGRCALIPFIL
;
A
#
# COMPACT_ATOMS: atom_id res chain seq x y z
N MET A 1 -13.18 -13.30 -10.19
CA MET A 1 -13.58 -12.18 -9.31
C MET A 1 -15.09 -12.12 -9.28
N ASN A 2 -15.71 -12.00 -8.11
CA ASN A 2 -17.17 -12.01 -7.98
C ASN A 2 -17.76 -10.65 -8.42
N PHE A 3 -18.81 -10.68 -9.23
CA PHE A 3 -19.43 -9.52 -9.88
C PHE A 3 -19.82 -8.41 -8.89
N LEU A 4 -20.30 -8.79 -7.70
CA LEU A 4 -20.67 -7.86 -6.63
C LEU A 4 -19.50 -6.98 -6.18
N TYR A 5 -18.31 -7.57 -6.01
CA TYR A 5 -17.12 -6.83 -5.60
C TYR A 5 -16.65 -5.85 -6.68
N TYR A 6 -16.75 -6.27 -7.94
CA TYR A 6 -16.41 -5.41 -9.06
C TYR A 6 -17.34 -4.19 -9.15
N PHE A 7 -18.64 -4.42 -9.00
CA PHE A 7 -19.63 -3.35 -9.02
C PHE A 7 -19.46 -2.38 -7.85
N CYS A 8 -19.27 -2.90 -6.64
CA CYS A 8 -19.00 -2.10 -5.45
C CYS A 8 -17.75 -1.23 -5.63
N GLY A 9 -16.64 -1.81 -6.13
CA GLY A 9 -15.42 -1.06 -6.42
C GLY A 9 -15.63 0.04 -7.45
N SER A 10 -16.38 -0.24 -8.53
CA SER A 10 -16.67 0.72 -9.60
C SER A 10 -17.42 1.97 -9.09
N ILE A 11 -18.27 1.82 -8.07
CA ILE A 11 -18.96 2.94 -7.43
C ILE A 11 -18.07 3.62 -6.39
N HIS A 12 -17.34 2.83 -5.61
CA HIS A 12 -16.52 3.31 -4.50
C HIS A 12 -15.48 4.33 -4.96
N TYR A 13 -14.68 4.02 -5.99
CA TYR A 13 -13.56 4.90 -6.39
C TYR A 13 -14.00 6.30 -6.87
N PRO A 14 -15.01 6.44 -7.76
CA PRO A 14 -15.51 7.76 -8.14
C PRO A 14 -16.13 8.54 -6.98
N CYS A 15 -16.93 7.87 -6.13
CA CYS A 15 -17.56 8.52 -4.98
C CYS A 15 -16.51 9.10 -4.02
N PHE A 16 -15.47 8.32 -3.69
CA PHE A 16 -14.38 8.79 -2.84
C PHE A 16 -13.61 9.95 -3.46
N GLY A 17 -13.32 9.90 -4.77
CA GLY A 17 -12.68 11.00 -5.49
C GLY A 17 -13.48 12.30 -5.38
N LEU A 18 -14.81 12.23 -5.56
CA LEU A 18 -15.71 13.37 -5.39
C LEU A 18 -15.73 13.88 -3.94
N THR A 19 -15.77 12.99 -2.95
CA THR A 19 -15.75 13.37 -1.52
C THR A 19 -14.50 14.18 -1.18
N ILE A 20 -13.32 13.78 -1.67
CA ILE A 20 -12.06 14.50 -1.42
C ILE A 20 -12.09 15.90 -2.03
N ILE A 21 -12.59 16.03 -3.27
CA ILE A 21 -12.68 17.32 -3.96
C ILE A 21 -13.63 18.27 -3.22
N ILE A 22 -14.77 17.76 -2.75
CA ILE A 22 -15.75 18.54 -1.98
C ILE A 22 -15.15 18.95 -0.64
N ASP A 23 -14.53 18.03 0.11
CA ASP A 23 -13.98 18.33 1.44
C ASP A 23 -12.79 19.30 1.39
N TYR A 24 -12.01 19.27 0.29
CA TYR A 24 -10.90 20.21 0.08
C TYR A 24 -11.35 21.68 0.09
N GLN A 25 -12.54 21.97 -0.42
CA GLN A 25 -13.08 23.34 -0.44
C GLN A 25 -13.33 23.92 0.97
N TYR A 26 -13.49 23.05 1.96
CA TYR A 26 -13.76 23.43 3.35
C TYR A 26 -12.55 23.26 4.27
N SER A 27 -11.34 23.11 3.71
CA SER A 27 -10.15 22.94 4.54
C SER A 27 -9.65 24.27 5.10
N TYR A 28 -9.56 24.35 6.43
CA TYR A 28 -9.17 25.57 7.17
C TYR A 28 -7.70 25.60 7.61
N THR A 29 -6.90 24.56 7.33
CA THR A 29 -5.51 24.52 7.80
C THR A 29 -4.58 25.09 6.73
N ASN A 30 -3.65 25.97 7.11
CA ASN A 30 -2.61 26.43 6.18
C ASN A 30 -1.45 25.43 6.16
N ILE A 31 -1.20 24.82 5.02
CA ILE A 31 -0.01 23.98 4.80
C ILE A 31 1.18 24.87 4.45
N THR A 32 2.34 24.56 5.03
CA THR A 32 3.60 25.23 4.72
C THR A 32 4.28 24.61 3.50
N PHE A 33 5.13 25.38 2.82
CA PHE A 33 5.96 24.89 1.71
C PHE A 33 6.80 23.66 2.11
N ILE A 34 7.29 23.62 3.34
CA ILE A 34 8.08 22.49 3.89
C ILE A 34 7.26 21.20 3.87
N ASN A 35 5.99 21.26 4.27
CA ASN A 35 5.11 20.09 4.29
C ASN A 35 4.84 19.56 2.86
N TYR A 36 4.64 20.45 1.88
CA TYR A 36 4.50 20.03 0.49
C TYR A 36 5.78 19.38 -0.05
N PHE A 37 6.94 19.95 0.26
CA PHE A 37 8.21 19.40 -0.17
C PHE A 37 8.50 18.03 0.48
N ALA A 38 8.21 17.89 1.78
CA ALA A 38 8.30 16.62 2.49
C ALA A 38 7.33 15.58 1.92
N ALA A 39 6.10 15.97 1.61
CA ALA A 39 5.12 15.10 0.96
C ALA A 39 5.59 14.65 -0.43
N LEU A 40 6.15 15.56 -1.23
CA LEU A 40 6.67 15.24 -2.56
C LEU A 40 7.81 14.21 -2.48
N ILE A 41 8.77 14.43 -1.58
CA ILE A 41 9.90 13.50 -1.38
C ILE A 41 9.38 12.12 -0.94
N LEU A 42 8.47 12.09 0.04
CA LEU A 42 7.88 10.84 0.51
C LEU A 42 7.14 10.13 -0.63
N PHE A 43 6.28 10.85 -1.36
CA PHE A 43 5.54 10.31 -2.50
C PHE A 43 6.46 9.72 -3.56
N SER A 44 7.47 10.48 -4.01
CA SER A 44 8.38 10.06 -5.08
C SER A 44 9.25 8.87 -4.67
N SER A 45 9.86 8.92 -3.47
CA SER A 45 10.70 7.83 -2.97
C SER A 45 9.90 6.54 -2.80
N THR A 46 8.70 6.62 -2.22
CA THR A 46 7.85 5.46 -2.00
C THR A 46 7.26 4.92 -3.31
N SER A 47 6.86 5.79 -4.24
CA SER A 47 6.39 5.36 -5.57
C SER A 47 7.47 4.62 -6.35
N TYR A 48 8.73 5.04 -6.23
CA TYR A 48 9.86 4.34 -6.81
C TYR A 48 10.05 2.93 -6.20
N ILE A 49 9.94 2.81 -4.87
CA ILE A 49 9.97 1.50 -4.19
C ILE A 49 8.82 0.61 -4.67
N GLN A 50 7.59 1.15 -4.75
CA GLN A 50 6.43 0.40 -5.20
C GLN A 50 6.60 -0.10 -6.64
N TYR A 51 7.12 0.76 -7.53
CA TYR A 51 7.43 0.39 -8.92
C TYR A 51 8.41 -0.78 -8.99
N ASN A 52 9.53 -0.72 -8.27
CA ASN A 52 10.54 -1.79 -8.27
C ASN A 52 9.97 -3.11 -7.74
N VAL A 53 9.17 -3.04 -6.66
CA VAL A 53 8.49 -4.20 -6.08
C VAL A 53 7.54 -4.83 -7.10
N HIS A 54 6.72 -4.03 -7.78
CA HIS A 54 5.81 -4.55 -8.82
C HIS A 54 6.56 -5.09 -10.03
N PHE A 55 7.68 -4.49 -10.40
CA PHE A 55 8.52 -5.00 -11.48
C PHE A 55 9.05 -6.41 -11.17
N VAL A 56 9.53 -6.65 -9.94
CA VAL A 56 9.95 -7.98 -9.48
C VAL A 56 8.77 -8.96 -9.49
N LEU A 57 7.61 -8.58 -8.93
CA LEU A 57 6.41 -9.44 -8.91
C LEU A 57 5.91 -9.78 -10.31
N ALA A 58 5.94 -8.83 -11.25
CA ALA A 58 5.53 -9.05 -12.63
C ALA A 58 6.48 -10.01 -13.36
N ASN A 59 7.79 -9.90 -13.13
CA ASN A 59 8.77 -10.81 -13.71
C ASN A 59 8.64 -12.22 -13.14
N LEU A 60 8.40 -12.37 -11.84
CA LEU A 60 8.15 -13.67 -11.22
C LEU A 60 6.97 -14.40 -11.85
N LYS A 61 5.88 -13.67 -12.09
CA LYS A 61 4.68 -14.20 -12.76
C LYS A 61 4.94 -14.63 -14.20
N ARG A 62 5.94 -14.06 -14.88
CA ARG A 62 6.33 -14.45 -16.24
C ARG A 62 7.31 -15.63 -16.26
N SER A 63 8.17 -15.76 -15.25
CA SER A 63 9.31 -16.69 -15.28
C SER A 63 9.02 -18.08 -14.74
N GLN A 64 7.97 -18.27 -13.92
CA GLN A 64 7.75 -19.54 -13.22
C GLN A 64 6.41 -20.19 -13.60
N ASN A 65 6.43 -21.52 -13.72
CA ASN A 65 5.23 -22.35 -13.89
C ASN A 65 4.46 -22.52 -12.56
N GLU A 66 5.00 -22.05 -11.43
CA GLU A 66 4.28 -22.00 -10.16
C GLU A 66 3.31 -20.81 -10.12
N ILE A 67 2.11 -21.06 -9.60
CA ILE A 67 1.01 -20.07 -9.59
C ILE A 67 1.32 -18.91 -8.61
N TYR A 68 2.11 -19.12 -7.55
CA TYR A 68 2.38 -18.14 -6.49
C TYR A 68 3.80 -18.21 -5.91
N PRO A 69 4.84 -17.91 -6.71
CA PRO A 69 6.21 -18.07 -6.27
C PRO A 69 6.59 -17.14 -5.11
N ILE A 70 7.48 -17.60 -4.22
CA ILE A 70 8.02 -16.73 -3.15
C ILE A 70 8.87 -15.63 -3.81
N PRO A 71 8.56 -14.35 -3.60
CA PRO A 71 9.34 -13.28 -4.19
C PRO A 71 10.71 -13.14 -3.54
N TYR A 72 11.73 -13.07 -4.39
CA TYR A 72 13.13 -12.77 -4.05
C TYR A 72 13.68 -11.77 -5.07
N GLY A 73 14.62 -10.90 -4.66
CA GLY A 73 15.41 -10.08 -5.59
C GLY A 73 15.57 -8.60 -5.21
N HIS A 74 14.56 -7.96 -4.62
CA HIS A 74 14.71 -6.61 -4.06
C HIS A 74 15.02 -6.71 -2.57
N TRP A 75 15.99 -5.94 -2.06
CA TRP A 75 16.45 -5.98 -0.66
C TRP A 75 15.31 -5.92 0.36
N ILE A 76 14.23 -5.22 0.01
CA ILE A 76 13.06 -5.04 0.87
C ILE A 76 12.23 -6.32 1.06
N PHE A 77 12.27 -7.26 0.10
CA PHE A 77 11.59 -8.55 0.22
C PHE A 77 12.26 -9.47 1.23
N ASP A 78 13.52 -9.23 1.58
CA ASP A 78 14.22 -10.02 2.60
C ASP A 78 13.66 -9.73 4.00
N TYR A 79 13.14 -8.52 4.20
CA TYR A 79 12.55 -8.07 5.45
C TYR A 79 11.02 -8.16 5.47
N LEU A 80 10.37 -8.02 4.31
CA LEU A 80 8.92 -7.83 4.22
C LEU A 80 8.29 -8.76 3.21
N SER A 81 7.20 -9.41 3.60
CA SER A 81 6.43 -10.30 2.72
C SER A 81 5.66 -9.54 1.65
N CYS A 82 5.12 -8.37 1.98
CA CYS A 82 4.29 -7.56 1.11
C CYS A 82 4.74 -6.09 1.10
N PRO A 83 5.94 -5.80 0.57
CA PRO A 83 6.50 -4.44 0.57
C PRO A 83 5.70 -3.43 -0.26
N ASN A 84 4.93 -3.90 -1.24
CA ASN A 84 4.03 -3.07 -2.03
C ASN A 84 2.93 -2.43 -1.16
N TYR A 85 2.41 -3.14 -0.17
CA TYR A 85 1.34 -2.64 0.70
C TYR A 85 1.84 -1.54 1.64
N ILE A 86 3.06 -1.67 2.16
CA ILE A 86 3.72 -0.62 2.94
C ILE A 86 3.97 0.60 2.09
N ALA A 87 4.47 0.41 0.86
CA ALA A 87 4.69 1.51 -0.05
C ALA A 87 3.37 2.25 -0.34
N GLU A 88 2.28 1.52 -0.55
CA GLU A 88 0.96 2.15 -0.75
C GLU A 88 0.54 2.97 0.48
N ILE A 89 0.70 2.45 1.70
CA ILE A 89 0.41 3.21 2.94
C ILE A 89 1.20 4.52 2.99
N PHE A 90 2.50 4.50 2.67
CA PHE A 90 3.33 5.71 2.69
C PHE A 90 2.96 6.71 1.59
N ILE A 91 2.49 6.24 0.43
CA ILE A 91 1.93 7.10 -0.62
C ILE A 91 0.68 7.82 -0.10
N TYR A 92 -0.26 7.11 0.51
CA TYR A 92 -1.45 7.75 1.07
C TYR A 92 -1.11 8.65 2.28
N CYS A 93 -0.06 8.35 3.03
CA CYS A 93 0.48 9.24 4.06
C CYS A 93 0.99 10.55 3.45
N SER A 94 1.69 10.49 2.31
CA SER A 94 2.16 11.68 1.60
C SER A 94 1.01 12.58 1.14
N PHE A 95 -0.07 11.97 0.64
CA PHE A 95 -1.28 12.70 0.27
C PHE A 95 -1.96 13.34 1.49
N LEU A 96 -1.99 12.67 2.64
CA LEU A 96 -2.52 13.24 3.88
C LEU A 96 -1.74 14.47 4.34
N ILE A 97 -0.41 14.45 4.17
CA ILE A 97 0.46 15.59 4.48
C ILE A 97 0.18 16.75 3.50
N ALA A 98 -0.09 16.45 2.22
CA ALA A 98 -0.35 17.45 1.18
C ALA A 98 -1.80 17.99 1.14
N SER A 99 -2.77 17.28 1.71
CA SER A 99 -4.22 17.55 1.54
C SER A 99 -4.85 18.45 2.60
N HIS A 100 -4.05 19.21 3.34
CA HIS A 100 -4.50 20.03 4.48
C HIS A 100 -5.19 19.23 5.58
N ARG A 101 -4.90 17.93 5.69
CA ARG A 101 -5.46 17.00 6.68
C ARG A 101 -7.00 17.07 6.74
N THR A 102 -7.62 17.19 5.58
CA THR A 102 -9.08 17.10 5.44
C THR A 102 -9.62 15.82 6.05
N SER A 103 -10.85 15.88 6.56
CA SER A 103 -11.50 14.74 7.23
C SER A 103 -11.66 13.54 6.29
N ALA A 104 -11.97 13.80 5.03
CA ALA A 104 -12.07 12.81 3.97
C ALA A 104 -10.72 12.15 3.67
N MET A 105 -9.62 12.92 3.61
CA MET A 105 -8.30 12.34 3.37
C MET A 105 -7.81 11.53 4.58
N ALA A 106 -8.08 11.99 5.80
CA ALA A 106 -7.78 11.24 7.01
C ALA A 106 -8.54 9.91 7.05
N ALA A 107 -9.84 9.93 6.74
CA ALA A 107 -10.65 8.71 6.64
C ALA A 107 -10.13 7.76 5.56
N LEU A 108 -9.73 8.28 4.40
CA LEU A 108 -9.13 7.50 3.32
C LEU A 108 -7.81 6.86 3.75
N PHE A 109 -6.92 7.63 4.39
CA PHE A 109 -5.65 7.10 4.89
C PHE A 109 -5.87 5.98 5.91
N ILE A 110 -6.80 6.15 6.86
CA ILE A 110 -7.14 5.11 7.83
C ILE A 110 -7.69 3.87 7.12
N TRP A 111 -8.58 4.05 6.15
CA TRP A 111 -9.13 2.94 5.37
C TRP A 111 -8.03 2.17 4.62
N VAL A 112 -7.14 2.85 3.91
CA VAL A 112 -6.00 2.23 3.21
C VAL A 112 -5.09 1.54 4.22
N PHE A 113 -4.75 2.19 5.32
CA PHE A 113 -3.88 1.64 6.36
C PHE A 113 -4.44 0.32 6.89
N VAL A 114 -5.71 0.29 7.29
CA VAL A 114 -6.37 -0.91 7.83
C VAL A 114 -6.47 -2.00 6.77
N HIS A 115 -6.94 -1.65 5.56
CA HIS A 115 -7.10 -2.61 4.47
C HIS A 115 -5.77 -3.26 4.09
N GLN A 116 -4.74 -2.46 3.86
CA GLN A 116 -3.42 -2.96 3.45
C GLN A 116 -2.70 -3.71 4.57
N SER A 117 -2.86 -3.28 5.83
CA SER A 117 -2.33 -4.03 6.98
C SER A 117 -2.95 -5.43 7.10
N LEU A 118 -4.28 -5.51 6.97
CA LEU A 118 -4.98 -6.79 7.04
C LEU A 118 -4.62 -7.69 5.86
N SER A 119 -4.58 -7.14 4.63
CA SER A 119 -4.17 -7.90 3.44
C SER A 119 -2.73 -8.42 3.55
N ALA A 120 -1.81 -7.62 4.09
CA ALA A 120 -0.44 -8.05 4.34
C ALA A 120 -0.36 -9.21 5.32
N LEU A 121 -1.09 -9.12 6.45
CA LEU A 121 -1.14 -10.18 7.46
C LEU A 121 -1.69 -11.49 6.88
N LEU A 122 -2.80 -11.41 6.15
CA LEU A 122 -3.43 -12.58 5.53
C LEU A 122 -2.51 -13.21 4.48
N ASN A 123 -1.85 -12.42 3.64
CA ASN A 123 -0.88 -12.93 2.66
C ASN A 123 0.32 -13.56 3.36
N HIS A 124 0.87 -12.92 4.40
CA HIS A 124 1.99 -13.48 5.16
C HIS A 124 1.63 -14.82 5.79
N GLN A 125 0.45 -14.92 6.43
CA GLN A 125 -0.07 -16.17 6.98
C GLN A 125 -0.29 -17.24 5.90
N TRP A 126 -0.82 -16.84 4.74
CA TRP A 126 -1.01 -17.74 3.61
C TRP A 126 0.31 -18.30 3.11
N TYR A 127 1.33 -17.46 2.89
CA TYR A 127 2.65 -17.89 2.48
C TYR A 127 3.30 -18.85 3.49
N ARG A 128 3.20 -18.55 4.79
CA ARG A 128 3.69 -19.44 5.84
C ARG A 128 2.99 -20.80 5.86
N ARG A 129 1.68 -20.84 5.64
CA ARG A 129 0.91 -22.10 5.59
C ARG A 129 1.21 -22.91 4.33
N TYR A 130 1.38 -22.23 3.20
CA TYR A 130 1.62 -22.86 1.90
C TYR A 130 3.04 -23.42 1.79
N TYR A 131 4.04 -22.61 2.12
CA TYR A 131 5.46 -22.98 1.99
C TYR A 131 6.06 -23.62 3.25
N ARG A 132 5.40 -23.50 4.41
CA ARG A 132 5.83 -24.10 5.69
C ARG A 132 7.30 -23.80 6.01
N GLU A 133 8.15 -24.84 6.03
CA GLU A 133 9.58 -24.74 6.35
C GLU A 133 10.41 -24.05 5.25
N LEU A 134 9.90 -23.99 4.02
CA LEU A 134 10.56 -23.30 2.91
C LEU A 134 10.38 -21.77 2.97
N TYR A 135 9.53 -21.27 3.88
CA TYR A 135 9.28 -19.83 4.02
C TYR A 135 10.34 -19.15 4.89
N PRO A 136 10.92 -18.00 4.47
CA PRO A 136 11.92 -17.30 5.25
C PRO A 136 11.38 -16.81 6.60
N LEU A 137 11.98 -17.27 7.70
CA LEU A 137 11.55 -16.96 9.08
C LEU A 137 11.78 -15.50 9.49
N GLY A 138 12.66 -14.78 8.81
CA GLY A 138 13.01 -13.38 9.13
C GLY A 138 12.09 -12.32 8.51
N ARG A 139 11.09 -12.71 7.70
CA ARG A 139 10.19 -11.76 7.04
C ARG A 139 9.05 -11.33 7.95
N CYS A 140 8.79 -10.04 8.04
CA CYS A 140 7.61 -9.47 8.69
C CYS A 140 6.48 -9.25 7.66
N ALA A 141 5.24 -9.21 8.14
CA ALA A 141 4.09 -8.98 7.27
C ALA A 141 4.05 -7.54 6.75
N LEU A 142 4.22 -6.56 7.65
CA LEU A 142 4.04 -5.14 7.32
C LEU A 142 5.03 -4.21 8.06
N ILE A 143 5.12 -4.25 9.39
CA ILE A 143 6.05 -3.38 10.13
C ILE A 143 7.07 -4.26 10.85
N PRO A 144 8.37 -4.08 10.58
CA PRO A 144 9.40 -4.79 11.34
C PRO A 144 9.18 -4.56 12.84
N PHE A 145 9.14 -5.65 13.61
CA PHE A 145 9.09 -5.64 15.09
C PHE A 145 7.77 -5.18 15.75
N ILE A 146 6.70 -4.90 15.00
CA ILE A 146 5.37 -4.62 15.57
C ILE A 146 4.35 -5.71 15.21
N LEU A 147 4.46 -6.30 14.01
CA LEU A 147 3.61 -7.37 13.47
C LEU A 147 4.39 -8.40 12.67
#